data_AF-A0A3E1E9V6-F1
#
_entry.id   AF-A0A3E1E9V6-F1
#
_cell.length_a   1.000
_cell.length_b   1.000
_cell.length_c   1.000
_cell.angle_alpha   90.00
_cell.angle_beta   90.00
_cell.angle_gamma   90.00
#
_symmetry.space_group_name_H-M   'P 1'
#
loop_
_entity.id
_entity.type
_entity.pdbx_description
1 polymer ?
#
loop_
_entity_poly.entity_id
_entity_poly.type
_entity_poly.pdbx_seq_one_letter_code
_entity_poly.pdbx_strand_id
1 'polypeptide(L)'
;MIAALSAKVPKGTGLAMAKTFMESEKFEVTELTKAKWKGKSGLTFLQCVRRDGSPPIFRQWEVALMNDGKVVTSIEARTWLVYP
;
A
#
# COMPACT_ATOMS: atom_id res chain seq x y z
N MET A 1 -10.36 -7.70 0.55
CA MET A 1 -9.06 -7.31 -0.02
C MET A 1 -8.06 -6.89 1.05
N ILE A 2 -8.34 -5.90 1.90
CA ILE A 2 -7.43 -5.49 3.00
C ILE A 2 -7.13 -6.67 3.95
N ALA A 3 -8.15 -7.45 4.33
CA ALA A 3 -7.95 -8.65 5.14
C ALA A 3 -7.10 -9.73 4.44
N ALA A 4 -7.19 -9.84 3.11
CA ALA A 4 -6.37 -10.77 2.33
C ALA A 4 -4.91 -10.29 2.23
N LEU A 5 -4.69 -8.98 2.09
CA LEU A 5 -3.36 -8.37 2.15
C LEU A 5 -2.73 -8.54 3.54
N SER A 6 -3.49 -8.31 4.62
CA SER A 6 -3.00 -8.54 5.99
C SER A 6 -2.71 -10.00 6.31
N ALA A 7 -3.37 -10.94 5.64
CA ALA A 7 -3.06 -12.37 5.76
C ALA A 7 -1.80 -12.79 4.98
N LYS A 8 -1.52 -12.14 3.84
CA LYS A 8 -0.38 -12.44 2.97
C LYS A 8 0.89 -11.67 3.33
N VAL A 9 0.72 -10.47 3.87
CA VAL A 9 1.79 -9.60 4.40
C VAL A 9 1.48 -9.34 5.87
N PRO A 10 1.66 -10.32 6.77
CA PRO A 10 1.47 -10.09 8.19
C PRO A 10 2.48 -9.06 8.74
N LYS A 11 2.16 -8.49 9.90
CA LYS A 11 3.12 -7.66 10.65
C LYS A 11 4.38 -8.47 10.93
N GLY A 12 5.55 -7.87 10.75
CA GLY A 12 6.84 -8.56 10.83
C GLY A 12 7.34 -9.10 9.48
N THR A 13 6.56 -9.04 8.40
CA THR A 13 7.04 -9.40 7.07
C THR A 13 8.16 -8.46 6.64
N GLY A 14 9.25 -9.01 6.10
CA GLY A 14 10.37 -8.24 5.57
C GLY A 14 9.94 -7.37 4.40
N LEU A 15 10.47 -6.15 4.33
CA LEU A 15 10.08 -5.16 3.32
C LEU A 15 10.22 -5.64 1.88
N ALA A 16 11.31 -6.34 1.58
CA ALA A 16 11.56 -6.89 0.24
C ALA A 16 10.45 -7.87 -0.17
N MET A 17 10.06 -8.77 0.73
CA MET A 17 9.01 -9.75 0.48
C MET A 17 7.64 -9.10 0.33
N ALA A 18 7.34 -8.09 1.16
CA ALA A 18 6.12 -7.31 1.06
C ALA A 18 6.04 -6.57 -0.29
N LYS A 19 7.15 -5.98 -0.75
CA LYS A 19 7.23 -5.29 -2.04
C LYS A 19 6.99 -6.26 -3.20
N THR A 20 7.70 -7.38 -3.24
CA THR A 20 7.52 -8.40 -4.30
C THR A 20 6.09 -8.92 -4.36
N PHE A 21 5.45 -9.13 -3.20
CA PHE A 21 4.06 -9.56 -3.15
C PHE A 21 3.10 -8.50 -3.73
N MET A 22 3.25 -7.24 -3.35
CA MET A 22 2.40 -6.15 -3.84
C MET A 22 2.59 -5.92 -5.35
N GLU A 23 3.83 -5.99 -5.85
CA GLU A 23 4.13 -5.92 -7.28
C GLU A 23 3.49 -7.10 -8.05
N SER A 24 3.53 -8.31 -7.49
CA SER A 24 2.85 -9.49 -8.05
C SER A 24 1.32 -9.31 -8.13
N GLU A 25 0.73 -8.55 -7.20
CA GLU A 25 -0.69 -8.21 -7.17
C GLU A 25 -1.04 -7.00 -8.07
N LYS A 26 -0.10 -6.57 -8.92
CA LYS A 26 -0.21 -5.41 -9.83
C LYS A 26 -0.37 -4.07 -9.10
N PHE A 27 0.18 -3.95 -7.89
CA PHE A 27 0.32 -2.66 -7.24
C PHE A 27 1.65 -2.01 -7.63
N GLU A 28 1.61 -0.72 -7.94
CA GLU A 28 2.78 0.15 -8.06
C GLU A 28 3.28 0.50 -6.66
N VAL A 29 4.46 0.00 -6.28
CA VAL A 29 5.03 0.19 -4.94
C VAL A 29 6.08 1.29 -4.96
N THR A 30 5.84 2.34 -4.18
CA THR A 30 6.76 3.45 -3.97
C THR A 30 7.15 3.52 -2.51
N GLU A 31 8.45 3.55 -2.23
CA GLU A 31 8.94 3.78 -0.86
C GLU A 31 8.93 5.27 -0.55
N LEU A 32 8.21 5.64 0.50
CA LEU A 32 8.11 7.01 0.96
C LEU A 32 8.69 7.12 2.37
N THR A 33 9.66 8.01 2.54
CA THR A 33 10.27 8.36 3.83
C THR A 33 9.81 9.74 4.27
N LYS A 34 9.56 9.91 5.58
CA LYS A 34 9.03 11.17 6.17
C LYS A 34 7.74 11.70 5.52
N ALA A 35 6.97 10.84 4.87
CA ALA A 35 5.77 11.24 4.16
C ALA A 35 4.58 11.44 5.09
N LYS A 36 3.52 12.04 4.53
CA LYS A 36 2.24 12.23 5.20
C LYS A 36 1.26 11.15 4.78
N TRP A 37 0.61 10.52 5.74
CA TRP A 37 -0.46 9.56 5.53
C TRP A 37 -1.62 9.81 6.49
N LYS A 38 -2.83 10.02 5.95
CA LYS A 38 -4.06 10.34 6.72
C LYS A 38 -3.85 11.38 7.84
N GLY A 39 -3.13 12.46 7.54
CA GLY A 39 -2.85 13.55 8.49
C GLY A 39 -1.68 13.29 9.45
N LYS A 40 -1.11 12.07 9.50
CA LYS A 40 0.13 11.79 10.23
C LYS A 40 1.34 12.09 9.35
N SER A 41 2.23 12.96 9.80
CA SER A 41 3.48 13.33 9.12
C SER A 41 4.70 12.62 9.70
N GLY A 42 5.76 12.50 8.89
CA GLY A 42 7.03 11.91 9.35
C GLY A 42 7.03 10.37 9.35
N LEU A 43 6.11 9.75 8.61
CA LEU A 43 6.01 8.30 8.53
C LEU A 43 6.86 7.75 7.39
N THR A 44 7.43 6.57 7.61
CA THR A 44 8.09 5.79 6.57
C THR A 44 7.22 4.59 6.23
N PHE A 45 6.82 4.48 4.97
CA PHE A 45 5.92 3.43 4.51
C PHE A 45 6.11 3.13 3.02
N LEU A 46 5.75 1.90 2.63
CA LEU A 46 5.59 1.56 1.22
C LEU A 46 4.17 1.93 0.79
N GLN A 47 4.06 2.88 -0.13
CA GLN A 47 2.82 3.26 -0.78
C GLN A 47 2.60 2.35 -1.98
N CYS A 48 1.54 1.54 -1.95
CA CYS A 48 1.20 0.61 -3.01
C CYS A 48 -0.10 1.06 -3.66
N VAL A 49 -0.07 1.48 -4.92
CA VAL A 49 -1.24 1.99 -5.65
C VAL A 49 -1.65 1.01 -6.74
N ARG A 50 -2.93 0.72 -6.87
CA ARG A 50 -3.49 -0.05 -7.99
C ARG A 50 -4.73 0.63 -8.51
N ARG A 51 -4.88 0.69 -9.83
CA ARG A 51 -6.07 1.20 -10.50
C ARG A 51 -6.74 0.05 -11.22
N ASP A 52 -7.98 -0.23 -10.86
CA ASP A 52 -8.82 -1.26 -11.49
C ASP A 52 -10.06 -0.61 -12.11
N GLY A 53 -10.36 -0.95 -13.35
CA GLY A 53 -11.56 -0.47 -14.05
C GLY A 53 -11.29 -0.11 -15.50
N SER A 54 -12.37 0.18 -16.21
CA SER A 54 -12.33 0.67 -17.58
C SER A 54 -12.88 2.10 -17.61
N PRO A 55 -12.41 2.96 -18.53
CA PRO A 55 -12.92 4.33 -18.63
C PRO A 55 -14.45 4.34 -18.75
N PRO A 56 -15.16 5.31 -18.13
CA PRO A 56 -14.64 6.55 -17.55
C PRO A 56 -14.46 6.52 -16.02
N ILE A 57 -14.81 5.44 -15.32
CA ILE A 57 -14.70 5.34 -13.85
C ILE A 57 -13.68 4.27 -13.49
N PHE A 58 -12.66 4.66 -12.73
CA PHE A 58 -11.65 3.72 -12.21
C PHE A 58 -11.76 3.64 -10.69
N ARG A 59 -11.61 2.43 -10.14
CA ARG A 59 -11.41 2.25 -8.71
C ARG A 59 -9.91 2.34 -8.43
N GLN A 60 -9.53 3.31 -7.60
CA GLN A 60 -8.17 3.41 -7.10
C GLN A 60 -8.09 2.74 -5.72
N TRP A 61 -7.10 1.87 -5.58
CA TRP A 61 -6.69 1.25 -4.33
C TRP A 61 -5.34 1.82 -3.96
N GLU A 62 -5.18 2.19 -2.70
CA GLU A 62 -3.91 2.63 -2.18
C GLU A 62 -3.70 2.04 -0.79
N VAL A 63 -2.56 1.39 -0.60
CA VAL A 63 -2.19 0.67 0.60
C VAL A 63 -0.88 1.26 1.12
N ALA A 64 -0.87 1.71 2.37
CA ALA A 64 0.34 2.08 3.07
C ALA A 64 0.78 0.94 3.99
N LEU A 65 1.94 0.37 3.68
CA LEU A 65 2.63 -0.58 4.55
C LEU A 65 3.65 0.20 5.39
N MET A 66 3.22 0.61 6.59
CA MET A 66 4.10 1.27 7.55
C MET A 66 5.23 0.34 7.92
N ASN A 67 6.44 0.88 8.01
CA ASN A 67 7.62 0.10 8.31
C ASN A 67 8.62 0.85 9.19
N ASP A 68 9.48 0.10 9.85
CA ASP A 68 10.58 0.59 10.67
C ASP A 68 11.95 0.51 9.95
N GLY A 69 11.93 0.37 8.62
CA GLY A 69 13.11 0.16 7.79
C GLY A 69 13.55 -1.31 7.64
N LYS A 70 12.95 -2.26 8.38
CA LYS A 70 13.22 -3.70 8.20
C LYS A 70 11.96 -4.50 7.97
N VAL A 71 10.92 -4.23 8.76
CA VAL A 71 9.69 -5.01 8.76
C VAL A 71 8.45 -4.13 8.66
N VAL A 72 7.37 -4.71 8.14
CA VAL A 72 6.06 -4.06 8.12
C VAL A 72 5.47 -4.06 9.54
N THR A 73 5.20 -2.87 10.07
CA THR A 73 4.67 -2.67 11.43
C THR A 73 3.15 -2.48 11.43
N SER A 74 2.62 -1.86 10.38
CA SER A 74 1.18 -1.64 10.23
C SER A 74 0.78 -1.58 8.76
N ILE A 75 -0.47 -1.92 8.48
CA ILE A 75 -1.03 -1.90 7.14
C ILE A 75 -2.28 -1.05 7.18
N GLU A 76 -2.31 -0.02 6.36
CA GLU A 76 -3.50 0.77 6.13
C GLU A 76 -3.84 0.73 4.65
N ALA A 77 -5.13 0.80 4.34
CA ALA A 77 -5.57 0.91 2.97
C ALA A 77 -6.72 1.90 2.86
N ARG A 78 -6.84 2.48 1.68
CA ARG A 78 -7.96 3.32 1.26
C ARG A 78 -8.31 2.97 -0.18
N THR A 79 -9.59 3.11 -0.49
CA THR A 79 -10.11 2.97 -1.85
C THR A 79 -11.12 4.06 -2.12
N TRP A 80 -11.11 4.58 -3.34
CA TRP A 80 -12.10 5.55 -3.81
C TRP A 80 -12.27 5.39 -5.32
N LEU A 81 -13.38 5.92 -5.82
CA LEU A 81 -13.61 6.02 -7.25
C LEU A 81 -12.96 7.30 -7.77
N VAL A 82 -12.27 7.17 -8.89
CA VAL A 82 -11.62 8.26 -9.61
C VAL A 82 -12.30 8.38 -10.97
N TYR A 83 -12.71 9.59 -11.28
CA TYR A 83 -13.21 10.01 -12.59
C TYR A 83 -12.22 11.06 -13.13
N PRO A 84 -11.89 11.05 -14.43
CA PRO A 84 -10.96 12.01 -15.04
C PRO A 84 -11.44 13.46 -15.00
#